data_AF-A0A6N2KDQ4-F1
#
_entry.id   AF-A0A6N2KDQ4-F1
#
_cell.length_a   1.000
_cell.length_b   1.000
_cell.length_c   1.000
_cell.angle_alpha   90.00
_cell.angle_beta   90.00
_cell.angle_gamma   90.00
#
_symmetry.space_group_name_H-M   'P 1'
#
loop_
_entity.id
_entity.type
_entity.pdbx_description
1 polymer ?
#
loop_
_entity_poly.entity_id
_entity_poly.type
_entity_poly.pdbx_seq_one_letter_code
_entity_poly.pdbx_strand_id
1 'polypeptide(L)'
;MLQRVPMRVFYTYLIQEREYGEDTLIKGGCLYQQFLVDAFTNIEEDKLDYIRMNENDLQSNLYHNISEVMLKVDVHGSSTGKIILLSYLTSSPRYMINNYQDAMGNPDLFITFTCNTNCSKIKRELNKDRAYKHEDKPDIITRVFRAKLLDKLKFLKSGVPFGKTIDDVCAIEFQKRRLPPEMPDKNIDPLCHEIFSKFMIHSSCGVARPKNVCAKSFPKKFRSLTTLGENGLVCYRRREFCDNFVLKNGIMLFNDNVVPYIKQLLMRYNAHINVEIYCQSMIIKYLFKYVSKGPDMCRAILQNETNDEIQAYLNCHFICPYEVVWWIFQFLIHSRYPLVESLQIHIPFHHTIVFSSNKSLQSVL
;
A
#
# COMPACT_ATOMS: atom_id res chain seq x y z
N MET A 1 -2.48 31.40 27.64
CA MET A 1 -3.43 30.82 26.66
C MET A 1 -3.29 29.31 26.71
N LEU A 2 -4.38 28.54 26.61
CA LEU A 2 -4.30 27.10 26.33
C LEU A 2 -4.12 26.93 24.82
N GLN A 3 -2.94 26.47 24.40
CA GLN A 3 -2.65 26.21 22.99
C GLN A 3 -3.37 24.94 22.56
N ARG A 4 -4.33 25.03 21.63
CA ARG A 4 -5.03 23.86 21.07
C ARG A 4 -4.04 23.01 20.27
N VAL A 5 -3.82 21.77 20.70
CA VAL A 5 -2.97 20.79 20.01
C VAL A 5 -3.84 19.90 19.14
N PRO A 6 -3.54 19.72 17.83
CA PRO A 6 -4.30 18.82 16.97
C PRO A 6 -4.27 17.38 17.50
N MET A 7 -5.38 16.66 17.42
CA MET A 7 -5.54 15.33 18.03
C MET A 7 -4.45 14.33 17.58
N ARG A 8 -4.08 14.35 16.29
CA ARG A 8 -2.96 13.58 15.72
C ARG A 8 -1.62 13.87 16.40
N VAL A 9 -1.33 15.13 16.75
CA VAL A 9 -0.08 15.54 17.39
C VAL A 9 -0.04 15.06 18.84
N PHE A 10 -1.16 15.11 19.55
CA PHE A 10 -1.31 14.54 20.90
C PHE A 10 -1.09 13.03 20.90
N TYR A 11 -1.74 12.27 20.01
CA TYR A 11 -1.48 10.83 19.88
C TYR A 11 -0.05 10.52 19.42
N THR A 12 0.51 11.29 18.49
CA THR A 12 1.93 11.19 18.06
C THR A 12 2.91 11.39 19.23
N TYR A 13 2.56 12.26 20.19
CA TYR A 13 3.33 12.50 21.41
C TYR A 13 3.26 11.29 22.37
N LEU A 14 2.07 10.69 22.55
CA LEU A 14 1.85 9.55 23.44
C LEU A 14 2.55 8.25 22.98
N ILE A 15 2.65 8.02 21.67
CA ILE A 15 3.26 6.79 21.11
C ILE A 15 4.78 6.89 20.91
N GLN A 16 5.44 7.88 21.53
CA GLN A 16 6.89 8.04 21.51
C GLN A 16 7.50 7.65 22.86
N GLU A 17 8.20 6.52 22.85
CA GLU A 17 9.03 5.99 23.95
C GLU A 17 10.18 6.95 24.30
N ARG A 18 10.42 7.17 25.60
CA ARG A 18 11.40 8.17 26.10
C ARG A 18 12.12 7.65 27.33
N GLU A 19 13.41 7.93 27.41
CA GLU A 19 14.29 7.59 28.53
C GLU A 19 13.73 8.05 29.89
N TYR A 20 13.14 9.26 29.90
CA TYR A 20 12.40 9.93 30.99
C TYR A 20 10.91 9.55 31.22
N GLY A 21 10.33 8.64 30.43
CA GLY A 21 8.87 8.59 30.20
C GLY A 21 8.06 7.50 30.90
N GLU A 22 6.76 7.74 31.10
CA GLU A 22 5.79 6.68 31.41
C GLU A 22 5.40 5.90 30.14
N ASP A 23 6.21 4.94 29.71
CA ASP A 23 5.87 4.12 28.52
C ASP A 23 4.81 3.04 28.81
N THR A 24 4.06 3.10 29.91
CA THR A 24 3.05 2.10 30.34
C THR A 24 2.11 1.70 29.21
N LEU A 25 1.69 2.69 28.42
CA LEU A 25 0.91 2.54 27.20
C LEU A 25 1.62 1.66 26.14
N ILE A 26 2.83 2.04 25.75
CA ILE A 26 3.63 1.40 24.70
C ILE A 26 4.08 -0.01 25.12
N LYS A 27 4.18 -0.25 26.44
CA LYS A 27 4.53 -1.53 27.05
C LYS A 27 3.35 -2.53 27.09
N GLY A 28 2.16 -2.14 26.63
CA GLY A 28 0.90 -2.90 26.67
C GLY A 28 0.63 -3.96 25.58
N GLY A 29 1.48 -4.11 24.56
CA GLY A 29 1.38 -5.18 23.56
C GLY A 29 0.07 -5.18 22.75
N CYS A 30 -0.80 -6.18 22.93
CA CYS A 30 -2.12 -6.21 22.28
C CYS A 30 -3.00 -5.00 22.67
N LEU A 31 -2.91 -4.50 23.91
CA LEU A 31 -3.66 -3.31 24.34
C LEU A 31 -3.10 -2.03 23.69
N TYR A 32 -1.80 -1.99 23.40
CA TYR A 32 -1.18 -0.90 22.64
C TYR A 32 -1.61 -0.94 21.17
N GLN A 33 -1.68 -2.13 20.56
CA GLN A 33 -2.24 -2.30 19.21
C GLN A 33 -3.71 -1.86 19.12
N GLN A 34 -4.52 -2.14 20.14
CA GLN A 34 -5.90 -1.66 20.21
C GLN A 34 -5.96 -0.12 20.36
N PHE A 35 -5.28 0.44 21.36
CA PHE A 35 -5.21 1.89 21.57
C PHE A 35 -4.80 2.64 20.31
N LEU A 36 -3.84 2.10 19.56
CA LEU A 36 -3.42 2.67 18.28
C LEU A 36 -4.59 2.78 17.30
N VAL A 37 -5.35 1.69 17.09
CA VAL A 37 -6.52 1.68 16.20
C VAL A 37 -7.58 2.67 16.70
N ASP A 38 -7.92 2.63 17.99
CA ASP A 38 -8.91 3.52 18.59
C ASP A 38 -8.51 5.01 18.45
N ALA A 39 -7.24 5.33 18.69
CA ALA A 39 -6.67 6.65 18.52
C ALA A 39 -6.72 7.14 17.06
N PHE A 40 -6.52 6.25 16.09
CA PHE A 40 -6.64 6.61 14.68
C PHE A 40 -8.09 6.78 14.23
N THR A 41 -9.01 5.93 14.70
CA THR A 41 -10.46 6.10 14.46
C THR A 41 -10.92 7.49 14.92
N ASN A 42 -10.47 7.94 16.09
CA ASN A 42 -10.75 9.29 16.57
C ASN A 42 -10.14 10.39 15.68
N ILE A 43 -8.94 10.19 15.13
CA ILE A 43 -8.29 11.12 14.18
C ILE A 43 -9.01 11.17 12.82
N GLU A 44 -9.61 10.08 12.36
CA GLU A 44 -10.42 10.08 11.14
C GLU A 44 -11.78 10.72 11.39
N GLU A 45 -12.47 10.40 12.48
CA GLU A 45 -13.79 10.97 12.77
C GLU A 45 -13.70 12.50 13.00
N ASP A 46 -12.64 13.00 13.67
CA ASP A 46 -12.32 14.44 13.77
C ASP A 46 -12.20 15.13 12.39
N LYS A 47 -11.67 14.44 11.36
CA LYS A 47 -11.62 14.95 9.98
C LYS A 47 -12.96 14.82 9.25
N LEU A 48 -13.68 13.73 9.47
CA LEU A 48 -14.97 13.48 8.82
C LEU A 48 -16.03 14.42 9.38
N ASP A 49 -16.04 14.69 10.69
CA ASP A 49 -16.84 15.74 11.32
C ASP A 49 -16.42 17.13 10.83
N TYR A 50 -15.14 17.43 10.67
CA TYR A 50 -14.73 18.66 9.99
C TYR A 50 -15.31 18.76 8.58
N ILE A 51 -15.30 17.68 7.79
CA ILE A 51 -15.88 17.67 6.44
C ILE A 51 -17.41 17.86 6.48
N ARG A 52 -18.13 17.17 7.40
CA ARG A 52 -19.58 17.32 7.61
C ARG A 52 -19.95 18.75 8.03
N MET A 53 -19.26 19.31 9.02
CA MET A 53 -19.54 20.65 9.56
C MET A 53 -19.24 21.77 8.57
N ASN A 54 -18.25 21.58 7.69
CA ASN A 54 -17.81 22.58 6.71
C ASN A 54 -18.27 22.25 5.29
N GLU A 55 -19.26 21.36 5.07
CA GLU A 55 -19.72 20.93 3.72
C GLU A 55 -20.11 22.13 2.82
N ASN A 56 -20.71 23.17 3.41
CA ASN A 56 -21.12 24.38 2.68
C ASN A 56 -19.94 25.21 2.14
N ASP A 57 -18.79 25.15 2.81
CA ASP A 57 -17.56 25.88 2.44
C ASP A 57 -16.60 25.00 1.63
N LEU A 58 -16.56 23.70 1.92
CA LEU A 58 -15.79 22.68 1.20
C LEU A 58 -16.44 22.23 -0.12
N GLN A 59 -17.73 22.54 -0.31
CA GLN A 59 -18.53 22.38 -1.53
C GLN A 59 -18.32 21.03 -2.23
N SER A 60 -19.06 20.01 -1.78
CA SER A 60 -18.89 18.62 -2.21
C SER A 60 -20.20 17.94 -2.63
N ASN A 61 -20.94 18.52 -3.58
CA ASN A 61 -21.97 17.83 -4.38
C ASN A 61 -21.66 18.04 -5.88
N LEU A 62 -20.87 17.14 -6.47
CA LEU A 62 -20.40 17.25 -7.86
C LEU A 62 -21.49 16.79 -8.84
N TYR A 63 -22.02 17.70 -9.66
CA TYR A 63 -22.90 17.35 -10.77
C TYR A 63 -22.13 17.32 -12.10
N HIS A 64 -22.17 16.17 -12.78
CA HIS A 64 -21.72 16.06 -14.17
C HIS A 64 -22.81 16.57 -15.12
N ASN A 65 -22.38 17.26 -16.18
CA ASN A 65 -23.21 17.72 -17.31
C ASN A 65 -24.44 18.55 -16.92
N ILE A 66 -24.27 19.87 -16.86
CA ILE A 66 -25.34 20.88 -16.74
C ILE A 66 -26.53 20.53 -17.65
N SER A 67 -26.24 20.17 -18.91
CA SER A 67 -27.21 19.80 -19.93
C SER A 67 -28.06 18.56 -19.61
N GLU A 68 -27.50 17.53 -18.97
CA GLU A 68 -28.26 16.32 -18.58
C GLU A 68 -29.14 16.57 -17.35
N VAL A 69 -28.75 17.53 -16.50
CA VAL A 69 -29.55 17.95 -15.34
C VAL A 69 -30.72 18.84 -15.77
N MET A 70 -30.49 19.77 -16.71
CA MET A 70 -31.56 20.63 -17.27
C MET A 70 -32.70 19.85 -17.95
N LEU A 71 -32.46 18.63 -18.41
CA LEU A 71 -33.49 17.74 -18.98
C LEU A 71 -34.41 17.11 -17.92
N LYS A 72 -34.12 17.26 -16.62
CA LYS A 72 -34.90 16.69 -15.51
C LYS A 72 -35.54 17.82 -14.70
N VAL A 73 -36.72 18.25 -15.14
CA VAL A 73 -37.39 19.47 -14.69
C VAL A 73 -37.68 19.50 -13.17
N ASP A 74 -38.03 18.37 -12.55
CA ASP A 74 -38.33 18.26 -11.12
C ASP A 74 -37.36 17.33 -10.39
N VAL A 75 -36.24 17.90 -9.90
CA VAL A 75 -35.27 17.21 -9.04
C VAL A 75 -34.86 18.11 -7.88
N HIS A 76 -35.27 17.75 -6.65
CA HIS A 76 -34.70 18.35 -5.45
C HIS A 76 -33.21 17.97 -5.30
N GLY A 77 -32.37 18.90 -4.84
CA GLY A 77 -30.94 18.64 -4.60
C GLY A 77 -30.71 17.45 -3.65
N SER A 78 -31.63 17.20 -2.72
CA SER A 78 -31.58 16.06 -1.78
C SER A 78 -31.75 14.67 -2.41
N SER A 79 -32.28 14.54 -3.64
CA SER A 79 -32.45 13.23 -4.30
C SER A 79 -31.35 12.89 -5.33
N THR A 80 -30.41 13.81 -5.57
CA THR A 80 -29.26 13.62 -6.48
C THR A 80 -27.91 14.02 -5.89
N GLY A 81 -27.90 14.83 -4.83
CA GLY A 81 -26.72 15.14 -4.05
C GLY A 81 -26.07 13.88 -3.49
N LYS A 82 -24.74 13.91 -3.40
CA LYS A 82 -23.91 12.86 -2.82
C LYS A 82 -22.91 13.54 -1.92
N ILE A 83 -22.86 13.14 -0.65
CA ILE A 83 -21.80 13.58 0.24
C ILE A 83 -20.50 12.95 -0.29
N ILE A 84 -19.57 13.81 -0.70
CA ILE A 84 -18.41 13.42 -1.52
C ILE A 84 -17.10 13.53 -0.74
N LEU A 85 -16.35 12.42 -0.73
CA LEU A 85 -15.01 12.40 -0.17
C LEU A 85 -14.03 13.08 -1.11
N LEU A 86 -13.40 14.13 -0.59
CA LEU A 86 -12.50 15.01 -1.31
C LEU A 86 -11.19 14.31 -1.69
N SER A 87 -10.53 14.79 -2.75
CA SER A 87 -9.32 14.17 -3.31
C SER A 87 -8.08 14.23 -2.41
N TYR A 88 -8.10 15.05 -1.34
CA TYR A 88 -7.04 15.05 -0.33
C TYR A 88 -7.21 13.95 0.73
N LEU A 89 -8.42 13.41 0.93
CA LEU A 89 -8.61 12.32 1.88
C LEU A 89 -7.99 11.04 1.30
N THR A 90 -6.97 10.54 1.98
CA THR A 90 -6.26 9.34 1.56
C THR A 90 -7.22 8.15 1.52
N SER A 91 -7.08 7.30 0.49
CA SER A 91 -8.01 6.21 0.18
C SER A 91 -9.43 6.61 -0.26
N SER A 92 -9.74 7.92 -0.45
CA SER A 92 -11.02 8.32 -1.08
C SER A 92 -11.07 7.89 -2.56
N PRO A 93 -12.27 7.69 -3.16
CA PRO A 93 -12.38 7.31 -4.57
C PRO A 93 -11.62 8.26 -5.51
N ARG A 94 -11.68 9.57 -5.24
CA ARG A 94 -11.01 10.62 -6.03
C ARG A 94 -9.49 10.62 -5.82
N TYR A 95 -9.03 10.40 -4.59
CA TYR A 95 -7.60 10.22 -4.31
C TYR A 95 -7.04 9.01 -5.08
N MET A 96 -7.76 7.88 -5.12
CA MET A 96 -7.31 6.68 -5.84
C MET A 96 -7.37 6.83 -7.37
N ILE A 97 -8.38 7.53 -7.91
CA ILE A 97 -8.48 7.85 -9.35
C ILE A 97 -7.34 8.78 -9.79
N ASN A 98 -7.09 9.87 -9.05
CA ASN A 98 -6.02 10.82 -9.37
C ASN A 98 -4.66 10.12 -9.34
N ASN A 99 -4.34 9.37 -8.27
CA ASN A 99 -3.09 8.62 -8.19
C ASN A 99 -2.94 7.58 -9.32
N TYR A 100 -4.03 6.95 -9.77
CA TYR A 100 -3.99 6.05 -10.92
C TYR A 100 -3.67 6.78 -12.23
N GLN A 101 -4.35 7.90 -12.51
CA GLN A 101 -4.11 8.73 -13.69
C GLN A 101 -2.68 9.28 -13.72
N ASP A 102 -2.24 9.87 -12.61
CA ASP A 102 -0.88 10.42 -12.45
C ASP A 102 0.23 9.35 -12.51
N ALA A 103 -0.12 8.06 -12.42
CA ALA A 103 0.79 6.92 -12.53
C ALA A 103 0.72 6.20 -13.89
N MET A 104 -0.06 6.70 -14.86
CA MET A 104 -0.12 6.15 -16.22
C MET A 104 1.15 6.50 -17.02
N GLY A 105 2.19 5.69 -16.85
CA GLY A 105 3.44 5.74 -17.63
C GLY A 105 3.80 4.39 -18.26
N ASN A 106 5.05 4.28 -18.76
CA ASN A 106 5.60 3.05 -19.33
C ASN A 106 6.89 2.60 -18.58
N PRO A 107 6.81 2.26 -17.28
CA PRO A 107 7.98 1.92 -16.47
C PRO A 107 8.59 0.55 -16.82
N ASP A 108 9.92 0.48 -16.95
CA ASP A 108 10.65 -0.75 -17.26
C ASP A 108 10.64 -1.79 -16.11
N LEU A 109 10.56 -1.32 -14.86
CA LEU A 109 10.81 -2.11 -13.65
C LEU A 109 9.73 -1.92 -12.58
N PHE A 110 9.27 -3.02 -12.00
CA PHE A 110 8.38 -3.04 -10.84
C PHE A 110 9.09 -3.66 -9.63
N ILE A 111 9.33 -2.87 -8.57
CA ILE A 111 10.17 -3.25 -7.40
C ILE A 111 9.35 -3.26 -6.11
N THR A 112 8.80 -4.43 -5.76
CA THR A 112 8.13 -4.64 -4.48
C THR A 112 9.14 -4.84 -3.34
N PHE A 113 8.86 -4.25 -2.18
CA PHE A 113 9.76 -4.28 -1.02
C PHE A 113 8.98 -4.57 0.26
N THR A 114 9.14 -5.78 0.83
CA THR A 114 8.43 -6.20 2.04
C THR A 114 9.32 -6.02 3.27
N CYS A 115 8.77 -5.52 4.39
CA CYS A 115 9.51 -5.42 5.64
C CYS A 115 10.02 -6.80 6.12
N ASN A 116 11.26 -6.84 6.63
CA ASN A 116 11.78 -7.97 7.39
C ASN A 116 11.83 -7.61 8.88
N THR A 117 10.85 -8.12 9.61
CA THR A 117 10.69 -7.97 11.06
C THR A 117 11.77 -8.69 11.85
N ASN A 118 12.48 -9.66 11.23
CA ASN A 118 13.64 -10.33 11.82
C ASN A 118 14.98 -9.59 11.60
N CYS A 119 15.00 -8.39 11.01
CA CYS A 119 16.27 -7.68 10.79
C CYS A 119 16.92 -7.22 12.11
N SER A 120 18.26 -7.15 12.12
CA SER A 120 19.05 -6.90 13.34
C SER A 120 18.67 -5.62 14.09
N LYS A 121 18.33 -4.53 13.37
CA LYS A 121 17.85 -3.28 13.99
C LYS A 121 16.56 -3.52 14.79
N ILE A 122 15.54 -4.13 14.19
CA ILE A 122 14.27 -4.43 14.87
C ILE A 122 14.53 -5.39 16.05
N LYS A 123 15.29 -6.48 15.84
CA LYS A 123 15.61 -7.41 16.93
C LYS A 123 16.34 -6.76 18.11
N ARG A 124 17.22 -5.79 17.85
CA ARG A 124 17.91 -5.05 18.92
C ARG A 124 16.94 -4.21 19.74
N GLU A 125 16.10 -3.39 19.09
CA GLU A 125 15.14 -2.55 19.83
C GLU A 125 14.08 -3.39 20.56
N LEU A 126 13.60 -4.49 19.98
CA LEU A 126 12.63 -5.42 20.61
C LEU A 126 13.18 -6.23 21.80
N ASN A 127 14.48 -6.13 22.11
CA ASN A 127 15.12 -6.90 23.19
C ASN A 127 16.04 -6.03 24.07
N LYS A 128 15.80 -4.71 24.14
CA LYS A 128 16.54 -3.82 25.06
C LYS A 128 16.20 -4.10 26.52
N ASP A 129 14.95 -3.83 26.90
CA ASP A 129 14.51 -3.80 28.31
C ASP A 129 13.55 -4.96 28.64
N ARG A 130 12.87 -5.47 27.61
CA ARG A 130 11.96 -6.62 27.66
C ARG A 130 11.93 -7.28 26.29
N ALA A 131 11.81 -8.60 26.25
CA ALA A 131 11.62 -9.35 25.01
C ALA A 131 10.18 -9.15 24.47
N TYR A 132 10.02 -8.27 23.49
CA TYR A 132 8.77 -8.05 22.77
C TYR A 132 8.67 -8.97 21.56
N LYS A 133 7.44 -9.43 21.24
CA LYS A 133 7.15 -9.94 19.91
C LYS A 133 7.14 -8.77 18.93
N HIS A 134 7.33 -9.05 17.65
CA HIS A 134 7.32 -7.99 16.65
C HIS A 134 5.92 -7.34 16.52
N GLU A 135 4.87 -8.12 16.69
CA GLU A 135 3.48 -7.66 16.76
C GLU A 135 3.22 -6.63 17.87
N ASP A 136 3.96 -6.69 18.99
CA ASP A 136 3.75 -5.82 20.16
C ASP A 136 4.25 -4.37 19.97
N LYS A 137 5.08 -4.11 18.95
CA LYS A 137 5.74 -2.81 18.70
C LYS A 137 5.62 -2.40 17.21
N PRO A 138 4.39 -2.17 16.70
CA PRO A 138 4.16 -1.81 15.31
C PRO A 138 4.84 -0.48 14.92
N ASP A 139 5.01 0.45 15.85
CA ASP A 139 5.67 1.74 15.61
C ASP A 139 7.14 1.62 15.25
N ILE A 140 7.89 0.76 15.96
CA ILE A 140 9.30 0.49 15.69
C ILE A 140 9.44 -0.10 14.29
N ILE A 141 8.55 -1.03 13.93
CA ILE A 141 8.58 -1.72 12.65
C ILE A 141 8.21 -0.77 11.51
N THR A 142 7.18 0.05 11.68
CA THR A 142 6.77 1.07 10.70
C THR A 142 7.86 2.14 10.51
N ARG A 143 8.50 2.61 11.59
CA ARG A 143 9.65 3.54 11.51
C ARG A 143 10.87 2.93 10.83
N VAL A 144 11.25 1.69 11.16
CA VAL A 144 12.38 1.00 10.52
C VAL A 144 12.06 0.64 9.06
N PHE A 145 10.81 0.32 8.73
CA PHE A 145 10.36 0.11 7.35
C PHE A 145 10.47 1.40 6.53
N ARG A 146 9.97 2.55 7.04
CA ARG A 146 10.15 3.85 6.40
C ARG A 146 11.63 4.17 6.18
N ALA A 147 12.48 3.99 7.18
CA ALA A 147 13.92 4.23 7.06
C ALA A 147 14.59 3.35 5.98
N LYS A 148 14.23 2.05 5.91
CA LYS A 148 14.70 1.15 4.85
C LYS A 148 14.14 1.52 3.47
N LEU A 149 12.88 1.97 3.38
CA LEU A 149 12.26 2.39 2.13
C LEU A 149 12.91 3.68 1.60
N LEU A 150 13.22 4.65 2.46
CA LEU A 150 13.93 5.87 2.06
C LEU A 150 15.37 5.58 1.61
N ASP A 151 16.09 4.66 2.27
CA ASP A 151 17.39 4.18 1.78
C ASP A 151 17.25 3.45 0.43
N LYS A 152 16.20 2.64 0.24
CA LYS A 152 15.88 1.99 -1.05
C LYS A 152 15.67 3.03 -2.15
N LEU A 153 14.79 4.01 -1.94
CA LEU A 153 14.49 5.04 -2.92
C LEU A 153 15.73 5.90 -3.22
N LYS A 154 16.52 6.27 -2.21
CA LYS A 154 17.80 6.97 -2.42
C LYS A 154 18.79 6.13 -3.23
N PHE A 155 18.98 4.85 -2.87
CA PHE A 155 19.87 3.94 -3.58
C PHE A 155 19.46 3.72 -5.05
N LEU A 156 18.16 3.61 -5.33
CA LEU A 156 17.65 3.50 -6.69
C LEU A 156 17.92 4.77 -7.51
N LYS A 157 17.58 5.95 -6.98
CA LYS A 157 17.71 7.24 -7.68
C LYS A 157 19.16 7.74 -7.82
N SER A 158 20.02 7.48 -6.83
CA SER A 158 21.38 8.06 -6.76
C SER A 158 22.53 7.05 -6.80
N GLY A 159 22.26 5.74 -6.68
CA GLY A 159 23.30 4.70 -6.70
C GLY A 159 23.61 4.17 -8.11
N VAL A 160 22.91 4.66 -9.13
CA VAL A 160 22.97 4.21 -10.53
C VAL A 160 22.84 2.68 -10.74
N PRO A 161 22.09 1.90 -9.91
CA PRO A 161 22.11 0.44 -10.02
C PRO A 161 21.51 -0.08 -11.33
N PHE A 162 20.63 0.71 -11.95
CA PHE A 162 19.90 0.41 -13.19
C PHE A 162 20.02 1.54 -14.21
N GLY A 163 21.10 2.34 -14.16
CA GLY A 163 21.23 3.58 -14.92
C GLY A 163 20.56 4.78 -14.23
N LYS A 164 20.16 5.77 -15.03
CA LYS A 164 19.54 7.02 -14.57
C LYS A 164 18.01 6.85 -14.48
N THR A 165 17.45 6.99 -13.28
CA THR A 165 15.99 7.12 -13.10
C THR A 165 15.47 8.38 -13.80
N ILE A 166 14.43 8.24 -14.61
CA ILE A 166 13.74 9.37 -15.28
C ILE A 166 12.54 9.78 -14.42
N ASP A 167 11.66 8.83 -14.15
CA ASP A 167 10.51 8.93 -13.25
C ASP A 167 10.49 7.75 -12.26
N ASP A 168 9.70 7.88 -11.19
CA ASP A 168 9.29 6.76 -10.35
C ASP A 168 7.97 7.03 -9.63
N VAL A 169 7.18 5.96 -9.46
CA VAL A 169 5.97 5.92 -8.63
C VAL A 169 6.16 4.87 -7.53
N CYS A 170 5.93 5.25 -6.28
CA CYS A 170 6.05 4.37 -5.12
C CYS A 170 4.76 4.40 -4.29
N ALA A 171 4.08 3.26 -4.24
CA ALA A 171 2.92 2.98 -3.40
C ALA A 171 3.29 1.98 -2.28
N ILE A 172 2.56 2.04 -1.15
CA ILE A 172 2.76 1.18 0.02
C ILE A 172 1.47 0.41 0.31
N GLU A 173 1.52 -0.93 0.20
CA GLU A 173 0.40 -1.83 0.52
C GLU A 173 0.74 -2.68 1.76
N PHE A 174 -0.17 -2.73 2.74
CA PHE A 174 -0.03 -3.53 3.96
C PHE A 174 -0.35 -5.03 3.72
N GLN A 175 0.48 -5.67 2.91
CA GLN A 175 0.29 -7.03 2.41
C GLN A 175 0.39 -8.14 3.45
N LYS A 176 -0.41 -9.20 3.24
CA LYS A 176 -0.44 -10.40 4.10
C LYS A 176 0.39 -11.63 3.59
N ARG A 177 0.85 -11.75 2.31
CA ARG A 177 1.60 -12.95 1.74
C ARG A 177 2.59 -12.64 0.54
N ARG A 178 3.58 -13.53 0.20
CA ARG A 178 4.87 -13.29 -0.59
C ARG A 178 5.01 -13.86 -2.08
N LEU A 179 6.20 -13.69 -2.77
CA LEU A 179 6.54 -13.32 -4.23
C LEU A 179 7.36 -14.08 -5.40
N PRO A 180 7.52 -15.41 -5.57
CA PRO A 180 8.43 -16.22 -6.50
C PRO A 180 8.80 -15.82 -8.05
N PRO A 181 9.95 -15.89 -8.96
CA PRO A 181 11.32 -16.64 -9.39
C PRO A 181 12.86 -16.80 -8.87
N GLU A 182 13.72 -17.67 -9.52
CA GLU A 182 15.21 -18.14 -9.42
C GLU A 182 16.19 -18.01 -8.17
N MET A 183 17.05 -19.05 -7.91
CA MET A 183 17.95 -19.32 -6.74
C MET A 183 19.48 -19.11 -6.95
N PRO A 184 20.26 -18.62 -5.95
CA PRO A 184 21.74 -18.59 -5.95
C PRO A 184 22.35 -19.95 -5.58
N ASP A 185 23.66 -20.11 -5.83
CA ASP A 185 24.43 -21.31 -5.47
C ASP A 185 24.97 -21.23 -4.03
N LYS A 186 24.70 -22.27 -3.23
CA LYS A 186 25.15 -22.43 -1.83
C LYS A 186 26.68 -22.46 -1.68
N ASN A 187 27.38 -23.02 -2.66
CA ASN A 187 28.84 -23.24 -2.62
C ASN A 187 29.61 -21.97 -3.06
N ILE A 188 28.97 -21.11 -3.86
CA ILE A 188 29.57 -19.87 -4.39
C ILE A 188 29.26 -18.67 -3.48
N ASP A 189 28.07 -18.59 -2.89
CA ASP A 189 27.72 -17.53 -1.93
C ASP A 189 26.80 -18.06 -0.81
N PRO A 190 27.36 -18.67 0.24
CA PRO A 190 26.58 -19.26 1.32
C PRO A 190 25.79 -18.23 2.13
N LEU A 191 26.28 -16.99 2.26
CA LEU A 191 25.57 -15.92 2.97
C LEU A 191 24.36 -15.43 2.19
N CYS A 192 24.51 -15.24 0.87
CA CYS A 192 23.39 -14.96 -0.01
C CYS A 192 22.40 -16.11 0.02
N HIS A 193 22.85 -17.37 -0.09
CA HIS A 193 22.00 -18.56 -0.02
C HIS A 193 21.24 -18.68 1.31
N GLU A 194 21.84 -18.32 2.45
CA GLU A 194 21.17 -18.33 3.75
C GLU A 194 20.02 -17.29 3.81
N ILE A 195 20.29 -16.03 3.49
CA ILE A 195 19.28 -14.95 3.43
C ILE A 195 18.19 -15.31 2.42
N PHE A 196 18.61 -15.73 1.24
CA PHE A 196 17.77 -16.21 0.17
C PHE A 196 16.80 -17.32 0.62
N SER A 197 17.28 -18.38 1.26
CA SER A 197 16.45 -19.54 1.61
C SER A 197 15.28 -19.15 2.52
N LYS A 198 15.51 -18.17 3.41
CA LYS A 198 14.52 -17.62 4.35
C LYS A 198 13.43 -16.84 3.61
N PHE A 199 13.80 -15.89 2.75
CA PHE A 199 12.83 -14.96 2.16
C PHE A 199 12.29 -15.41 0.80
N MET A 200 13.09 -16.11 0.00
CA MET A 200 12.97 -16.13 -1.47
C MET A 200 12.51 -17.49 -2.03
N ILE A 201 12.04 -18.42 -1.20
CA ILE A 201 11.54 -19.75 -1.63
C ILE A 201 10.06 -19.89 -1.29
N HIS A 202 9.24 -20.30 -2.26
CA HIS A 202 7.83 -20.65 -2.07
C HIS A 202 7.67 -21.99 -1.37
N SER A 203 7.04 -21.96 -0.19
CA SER A 203 6.67 -23.15 0.58
C SER A 203 5.27 -23.02 1.20
N SER A 204 4.41 -22.22 0.56
CA SER A 204 3.09 -21.80 1.09
C SER A 204 1.88 -22.37 0.33
N CYS A 205 2.11 -23.02 -0.81
CA CYS A 205 1.10 -23.64 -1.69
C CYS A 205 1.69 -24.90 -2.36
N GLY A 206 0.91 -25.56 -3.22
CA GLY A 206 1.43 -26.55 -4.18
C GLY A 206 2.02 -27.77 -3.49
N VAL A 207 3.12 -28.33 -4.03
CA VAL A 207 3.77 -29.54 -3.50
C VAL A 207 4.11 -29.39 -2.00
N ALA A 208 4.53 -28.20 -1.56
CA ALA A 208 4.85 -27.93 -0.16
C ALA A 208 3.62 -27.88 0.78
N ARG A 209 2.41 -27.67 0.23
CA ARG A 209 1.12 -27.67 0.96
C ARG A 209 -0.03 -28.12 0.02
N PRO A 210 -0.22 -29.43 -0.22
CA PRO A 210 -1.10 -29.93 -1.28
C PRO A 210 -2.56 -29.46 -1.19
N LYS A 211 -3.07 -29.16 0.01
CA LYS A 211 -4.42 -28.61 0.23
C LYS A 211 -4.62 -27.18 -0.29
N ASN A 212 -3.56 -26.48 -0.69
CA ASN A 212 -3.62 -25.10 -1.23
C ASN A 212 -3.20 -25.08 -2.71
N VAL A 213 -4.19 -25.09 -3.61
CA VAL A 213 -3.99 -24.82 -5.05
C VAL A 213 -3.29 -23.48 -5.23
N CYS A 214 -2.21 -23.45 -6.02
CA CYS A 214 -1.38 -22.25 -6.09
C CYS A 214 -1.89 -21.24 -7.12
N ALA A 215 -2.56 -20.18 -6.65
CA ALA A 215 -3.09 -19.07 -7.46
C ALA A 215 -2.05 -18.29 -8.30
N LYS A 216 -0.77 -18.66 -8.25
CA LYS A 216 0.33 -18.08 -9.04
C LYS A 216 1.10 -19.13 -9.84
N SER A 217 0.57 -20.35 -9.91
CA SER A 217 1.09 -21.50 -10.68
C SER A 217 2.56 -21.80 -10.37
N PHE A 218 2.82 -22.23 -9.14
CA PHE A 218 4.07 -22.84 -8.70
C PHE A 218 3.87 -24.36 -8.53
N PRO A 219 4.84 -25.20 -8.93
CA PRO A 219 6.15 -24.86 -9.51
C PRO A 219 6.11 -24.24 -10.92
N LYS A 220 7.17 -23.54 -11.32
CA LYS A 220 7.31 -22.89 -12.64
C LYS A 220 8.28 -23.67 -13.53
N LYS A 221 7.92 -23.86 -14.80
CA LYS A 221 8.74 -24.54 -15.82
C LYS A 221 10.17 -23.96 -15.88
N PHE A 222 11.17 -24.84 -15.94
CA PHE A 222 12.57 -24.48 -16.22
C PHE A 222 12.72 -23.86 -17.62
N ARG A 223 13.70 -22.96 -17.79
CA ARG A 223 14.04 -22.29 -19.07
C ARG A 223 15.52 -21.89 -19.13
N SER A 224 16.15 -22.13 -20.28
CA SER A 224 17.55 -21.76 -20.55
C SER A 224 17.77 -20.26 -20.76
N LEU A 225 16.74 -19.51 -21.16
CA LEU A 225 16.75 -18.05 -21.36
C LEU A 225 15.51 -17.39 -20.74
N THR A 226 15.59 -16.08 -20.49
CA THR A 226 14.43 -15.24 -20.17
C THR A 226 13.76 -14.82 -21.46
N THR A 227 12.45 -15.04 -21.60
CA THR A 227 11.68 -14.59 -22.78
C THR A 227 10.34 -13.98 -22.37
N LEU A 228 9.78 -13.12 -23.23
CA LEU A 228 8.38 -12.69 -23.12
C LEU A 228 7.47 -13.87 -23.52
N GLY A 229 6.44 -14.14 -22.72
CA GLY A 229 5.37 -15.07 -23.08
C GLY A 229 4.20 -14.37 -23.76
N GLU A 230 3.40 -15.13 -24.51
CA GLU A 230 2.23 -14.67 -25.28
C GLU A 230 1.28 -13.76 -24.46
N ASN A 231 1.09 -14.05 -23.18
CA ASN A 231 0.21 -13.28 -22.28
C ASN A 231 0.87 -12.02 -21.69
N GLY A 232 1.97 -11.51 -22.25
CA GLY A 232 2.72 -10.37 -21.72
C GLY A 232 3.48 -10.64 -20.41
N LEU A 233 3.59 -11.90 -19.99
CA LEU A 233 4.31 -12.30 -18.78
C LEU A 233 5.76 -12.65 -19.10
N VAL A 234 6.72 -12.00 -18.42
CA VAL A 234 8.13 -12.36 -18.49
C VAL A 234 8.35 -13.75 -17.90
N CYS A 235 8.79 -14.66 -18.74
CA CYS A 235 9.16 -16.03 -18.40
C CYS A 235 10.67 -16.09 -18.15
N TYR A 236 11.06 -15.74 -16.93
CA TYR A 236 12.44 -15.73 -16.45
C TYR A 236 13.17 -17.05 -16.69
N ARG A 237 14.46 -16.94 -17.02
CA ARG A 237 15.42 -18.04 -17.00
C ARG A 237 15.38 -18.75 -15.64
N ARG A 238 15.33 -20.08 -15.67
CA ARG A 238 15.41 -20.97 -14.51
C ARG A 238 16.22 -22.18 -14.91
N ARG A 239 17.48 -22.25 -14.50
CA ARG A 239 18.34 -23.42 -14.78
C ARG A 239 17.98 -24.58 -13.87
N GLU A 240 17.93 -25.77 -14.44
CA GLU A 240 17.79 -27.02 -13.69
C GLU A 240 19.18 -27.45 -13.19
N PHE A 241 19.29 -27.74 -11.90
CA PHE A 241 20.51 -28.19 -11.23
C PHE A 241 20.09 -29.17 -10.13
N CYS A 242 20.57 -30.41 -10.20
CA CYS A 242 20.18 -31.45 -9.24
C CYS A 242 20.63 -31.14 -7.81
N ASP A 243 21.83 -30.58 -7.66
CA ASP A 243 22.50 -30.41 -6.37
C ASP A 243 22.14 -29.09 -5.65
N ASN A 244 21.43 -28.18 -6.33
CA ASN A 244 21.03 -26.89 -5.76
C ASN A 244 19.53 -26.91 -5.39
N PHE A 245 19.25 -27.12 -4.10
CA PHE A 245 17.91 -27.19 -3.54
C PHE A 245 17.86 -26.57 -2.13
N VAL A 246 16.69 -26.04 -1.75
CA VAL A 246 16.40 -25.63 -0.37
C VAL A 246 15.40 -26.60 0.24
N LEU A 247 15.79 -27.21 1.36
CA LEU A 247 14.89 -28.04 2.17
C LEU A 247 13.99 -27.14 3.03
N LYS A 248 12.66 -27.30 2.94
CA LYS A 248 11.69 -26.73 3.90
C LYS A 248 10.65 -27.76 4.30
N ASN A 249 10.45 -27.94 5.60
CA ASN A 249 9.47 -28.86 6.18
C ASN A 249 9.62 -30.31 5.64
N GLY A 250 10.86 -30.77 5.42
CA GLY A 250 11.16 -32.09 4.85
C GLY A 250 11.04 -32.19 3.31
N ILE A 251 10.63 -31.12 2.62
CA ILE A 251 10.44 -31.10 1.16
C ILE A 251 11.57 -30.34 0.49
N MET A 252 12.17 -30.93 -0.55
CA MET A 252 13.17 -30.29 -1.40
C MET A 252 12.49 -29.34 -2.39
N LEU A 253 12.99 -28.11 -2.50
CA LEU A 253 12.45 -27.07 -3.39
C LEU A 253 13.57 -26.54 -4.28
N PHE A 254 13.36 -26.59 -5.59
CA PHE A 254 14.37 -26.31 -6.61
C PHE A 254 14.15 -24.92 -7.27
N ASN A 255 14.84 -24.69 -8.39
CA ASN A 255 14.82 -23.42 -9.13
C ASN A 255 13.46 -23.01 -9.71
N ASP A 256 12.50 -23.93 -9.71
CA ASP A 256 11.09 -23.78 -10.08
C ASP A 256 10.25 -23.03 -9.01
N ASN A 257 10.68 -23.01 -7.75
CA ASN A 257 9.90 -22.55 -6.58
C ASN A 257 10.31 -21.19 -5.97
N VAL A 258 11.19 -20.43 -6.61
CA VAL A 258 11.96 -19.30 -6.01
C VAL A 258 11.37 -17.88 -6.30
N VAL A 259 11.77 -16.70 -5.69
CA VAL A 259 11.36 -15.22 -5.78
C VAL A 259 12.29 -14.24 -6.53
N PRO A 260 11.90 -13.57 -7.66
CA PRO A 260 12.88 -12.94 -8.53
C PRO A 260 13.46 -11.72 -7.84
N TYR A 261 14.78 -11.75 -7.66
CA TYR A 261 15.44 -10.76 -6.84
C TYR A 261 16.69 -10.27 -7.54
N ILE A 262 17.06 -9.03 -7.21
CA ILE A 262 18.36 -8.49 -7.58
C ILE A 262 19.25 -8.65 -6.35
N LYS A 263 20.33 -9.43 -6.50
CA LYS A 263 21.23 -9.87 -5.41
C LYS A 263 21.65 -8.72 -4.50
N GLN A 264 22.02 -7.59 -5.11
CA GLN A 264 22.40 -6.37 -4.39
C GLN A 264 21.31 -5.87 -3.43
N LEU A 265 20.05 -5.86 -3.86
CA LEU A 265 18.92 -5.44 -3.03
C LEU A 265 18.62 -6.47 -1.92
N LEU A 266 18.58 -7.75 -2.26
CA LEU A 266 18.35 -8.84 -1.29
C LEU A 266 19.38 -8.79 -0.16
N MET A 267 20.66 -8.65 -0.50
CA MET A 267 21.77 -8.57 0.46
C MET A 267 21.74 -7.27 1.27
N ARG A 268 21.60 -6.10 0.61
CA ARG A 268 21.60 -4.78 1.28
C ARG A 268 20.50 -4.64 2.33
N TYR A 269 19.29 -5.12 2.03
CA TYR A 269 18.14 -4.93 2.92
C TYR A 269 17.83 -6.14 3.80
N ASN A 270 18.35 -7.33 3.46
CA ASN A 270 18.06 -8.61 4.13
C ASN A 270 16.54 -8.79 4.31
N ALA A 271 15.82 -8.87 3.19
CA ALA A 271 14.36 -8.79 3.14
C ALA A 271 13.77 -9.47 1.91
N HIS A 272 12.46 -9.70 1.91
CA HIS A 272 11.75 -10.18 0.73
C HIS A 272 11.56 -9.03 -0.27
N ILE A 273 12.24 -9.12 -1.42
CA ILE A 273 12.22 -8.13 -2.49
C ILE A 273 11.96 -8.84 -3.82
N ASN A 274 10.76 -8.65 -4.37
CA ASN A 274 10.39 -9.18 -5.66
C ASN A 274 10.53 -8.06 -6.71
N VAL A 275 11.40 -8.27 -7.70
CA VAL A 275 11.66 -7.39 -8.84
C VAL A 275 11.21 -8.08 -10.12
N GLU A 276 10.27 -7.47 -10.82
CA GLU A 276 9.73 -7.98 -12.07
C GLU A 276 9.92 -6.94 -13.20
N ILE A 277 10.35 -7.41 -14.37
CA ILE A 277 10.40 -6.67 -15.64
C ILE A 277 9.00 -6.75 -16.29
N TYR A 278 8.56 -5.66 -16.93
CA TYR A 278 7.20 -5.54 -17.49
C TYR A 278 7.16 -5.33 -19.00
N CYS A 279 5.99 -5.62 -19.58
CA CYS A 279 5.56 -5.03 -20.84
C CYS A 279 4.26 -4.23 -20.62
N GLN A 280 4.02 -3.26 -21.50
CA GLN A 280 3.02 -2.20 -21.35
C GLN A 280 1.58 -2.69 -21.03
N SER A 281 1.16 -3.82 -21.59
CA SER A 281 -0.18 -4.39 -21.37
C SER A 281 -0.45 -4.87 -19.94
N MET A 282 0.58 -5.24 -19.18
CA MET A 282 0.43 -5.73 -17.80
C MET A 282 0.57 -4.64 -16.73
N ILE A 283 1.10 -3.46 -17.09
CA ILE A 283 1.22 -2.30 -16.20
C ILE A 283 -0.15 -1.87 -15.66
N ILE A 284 -1.18 -1.79 -16.50
CA ILE A 284 -2.56 -1.42 -16.11
C ILE A 284 -3.06 -2.29 -14.94
N LYS A 285 -2.85 -3.62 -15.02
CA LYS A 285 -3.26 -4.57 -13.98
C LYS A 285 -2.51 -4.37 -12.65
N TYR A 286 -1.27 -3.90 -12.70
CA TYR A 286 -0.47 -3.66 -11.51
C TYR A 286 -0.68 -2.26 -10.93
N LEU A 287 -0.83 -1.21 -11.75
CA LEU A 287 -1.33 0.09 -11.32
C LEU A 287 -2.70 -0.05 -10.63
N PHE A 288 -3.63 -0.80 -11.23
CA PHE A 288 -4.93 -1.05 -10.61
C PHE A 288 -4.81 -1.79 -9.27
N LYS A 289 -3.90 -2.77 -9.18
CA LYS A 289 -3.70 -3.59 -7.96
C LYS A 289 -2.94 -2.87 -6.83
N TYR A 290 -2.10 -1.88 -7.15
CA TYR A 290 -1.16 -1.29 -6.18
C TYR A 290 -1.29 0.22 -6.00
N VAL A 291 -1.97 0.92 -6.91
CA VAL A 291 -2.17 2.39 -6.88
C VAL A 291 -3.64 2.76 -6.79
N SER A 292 -4.54 2.04 -7.48
CA SER A 292 -6.00 2.26 -7.37
C SER A 292 -6.73 1.26 -6.47
N LYS A 293 -6.04 0.25 -5.92
CA LYS A 293 -6.63 -0.71 -4.98
C LYS A 293 -6.81 -0.01 -3.63
N GLY A 294 -8.07 0.27 -3.28
CA GLY A 294 -8.45 0.73 -1.96
C GLY A 294 -8.09 -0.26 -0.83
N PRO A 295 -8.41 0.09 0.42
CA PRO A 295 -8.18 -0.78 1.57
C PRO A 295 -8.83 -2.17 1.42
N ASP A 296 -8.44 -3.13 2.26
CA ASP A 296 -9.04 -4.47 2.30
C ASP A 296 -10.50 -4.37 2.82
N MET A 297 -11.46 -4.07 1.94
CA MET A 297 -12.87 -3.89 2.29
C MET A 297 -13.59 -5.22 2.55
N CYS A 298 -14.37 -5.32 3.64
CA CYS A 298 -15.33 -6.40 3.85
C CYS A 298 -16.77 -5.88 3.68
N ARG A 299 -17.54 -6.44 2.73
CA ARG A 299 -18.88 -5.94 2.36
C ARG A 299 -19.92 -7.05 2.37
N ALA A 300 -20.76 -7.08 3.38
CA ALA A 300 -22.01 -7.85 3.41
C ALA A 300 -23.17 -6.87 3.58
N ILE A 301 -24.05 -6.77 2.58
CA ILE A 301 -25.15 -5.79 2.54
C ILE A 301 -26.48 -6.52 2.63
N LEU A 302 -27.38 -5.98 3.45
CA LEU A 302 -28.76 -6.47 3.67
C LEU A 302 -29.82 -5.35 3.59
N GLN A 303 -29.41 -4.14 3.17
CA GLN A 303 -30.28 -2.96 3.06
C GLN A 303 -29.93 -2.15 1.79
N ASN A 304 -30.88 -1.35 1.30
CA ASN A 304 -30.72 -0.57 0.08
C ASN A 304 -29.72 0.59 0.23
N GLU A 305 -29.11 1.00 -0.88
CA GLU A 305 -27.97 1.92 -0.90
C GLU A 305 -28.36 3.36 -0.50
N THR A 306 -27.70 3.88 0.55
CA THR A 306 -27.61 5.32 0.86
C THR A 306 -26.49 5.95 0.02
N ASN A 307 -26.74 7.15 -0.53
CA ASN A 307 -25.80 7.86 -1.43
C ASN A 307 -24.65 8.59 -0.71
N ASP A 308 -24.22 8.10 0.46
CA ASP A 308 -23.21 8.73 1.32
C ASP A 308 -21.84 8.04 1.21
N GLU A 309 -20.84 8.74 0.66
CA GLU A 309 -19.47 8.22 0.58
C GLU A 309 -18.78 8.14 1.96
N ILE A 310 -19.16 8.95 2.95
CA ILE A 310 -18.61 8.91 4.32
C ILE A 310 -19.03 7.60 5.00
N GLN A 311 -20.34 7.30 5.02
CA GLN A 311 -20.85 6.03 5.56
C GLN A 311 -20.28 4.82 4.81
N ALA A 312 -20.09 4.90 3.48
CA ALA A 312 -19.47 3.83 2.70
C ALA A 312 -17.96 3.63 3.01
N TYR A 313 -17.23 4.71 3.32
CA TYR A 313 -15.83 4.66 3.74
C TYR A 313 -15.66 4.06 5.14
N LEU A 314 -16.49 4.49 6.11
CA LEU A 314 -16.46 3.97 7.48
C LEU A 314 -16.86 2.48 7.56
N ASN A 315 -17.97 2.09 6.93
CA ASN A 315 -18.59 0.77 7.16
C ASN A 315 -17.78 -0.45 6.68
N CYS A 316 -16.70 -0.27 5.91
CA CYS A 316 -16.00 -1.37 5.24
C CYS A 316 -14.48 -1.45 5.50
N HIS A 317 -13.85 -0.42 6.08
CA HIS A 317 -12.40 -0.24 6.10
C HIS A 317 -11.70 -1.13 7.14
N PHE A 318 -11.07 -2.24 6.72
CA PHE A 318 -10.17 -2.99 7.61
C PHE A 318 -8.84 -2.25 7.77
N ILE A 319 -8.52 -1.88 9.01
CA ILE A 319 -7.34 -1.09 9.38
C ILE A 319 -6.41 -1.94 10.27
N CYS A 320 -5.09 -1.88 10.08
CA CYS A 320 -4.12 -2.60 10.92
C CYS A 320 -3.16 -1.69 11.73
N PRO A 321 -2.62 -2.13 12.89
CA PRO A 321 -1.78 -1.29 13.75
C PRO A 321 -0.52 -0.71 13.07
N TYR A 322 0.03 -1.38 12.06
CA TYR A 322 1.19 -0.88 11.30
C TYR A 322 0.86 0.32 10.40
N GLU A 323 -0.35 0.27 9.82
CA GLU A 323 -0.93 1.22 8.88
C GLU A 323 -1.47 2.45 9.62
N VAL A 324 -2.14 2.23 10.75
CA VAL A 324 -2.42 3.23 11.77
C VAL A 324 -1.19 4.08 12.11
N VAL A 325 -0.07 3.45 12.47
CA VAL A 325 1.13 4.21 12.85
C VAL A 325 1.77 4.90 11.65
N TRP A 326 1.57 4.38 10.43
CA TRP A 326 1.96 5.04 9.19
C TRP A 326 1.18 6.36 9.01
N TRP A 327 -0.12 6.35 9.28
CA TRP A 327 -1.00 7.51 9.18
C TRP A 327 -0.84 8.51 10.33
N ILE A 328 -0.72 8.05 11.59
CA ILE A 328 -0.51 8.93 12.76
C ILE A 328 0.76 9.76 12.59
N PHE A 329 1.88 9.13 12.17
CA PHE A 329 3.12 9.84 11.87
C PHE A 329 3.13 10.58 10.52
N GLN A 330 2.00 10.65 9.81
CA GLN A 330 1.84 11.32 8.51
C GLN A 330 2.88 10.89 7.46
N PHE A 331 3.15 9.59 7.38
CA PHE A 331 4.04 9.03 6.36
C PHE A 331 3.30 8.91 5.03
N LEU A 332 3.92 9.38 3.93
CA LEU A 332 3.34 9.26 2.58
C LEU A 332 3.15 7.79 2.19
N ILE A 333 1.96 7.43 1.69
CA ILE A 333 1.65 6.10 1.12
C ILE A 333 2.00 6.07 -0.37
N HIS A 334 1.56 7.10 -1.08
CA HIS A 334 1.87 7.35 -2.47
C HIS A 334 2.90 8.48 -2.56
N SER A 335 3.88 8.30 -3.44
CA SER A 335 4.89 9.30 -3.78
C SER A 335 5.31 9.12 -5.22
N ARG A 336 5.57 10.24 -5.91
CA ARG A 336 5.94 10.27 -7.33
C ARG A 336 7.10 11.24 -7.57
N TYR A 337 7.87 10.98 -8.61
CA TYR A 337 8.86 11.89 -9.17
C TYR A 337 8.81 11.81 -10.69
N PRO A 338 8.74 12.94 -11.43
CA PRO A 338 8.55 14.30 -10.93
C PRO A 338 7.22 14.48 -10.17
N LEU A 339 7.07 15.61 -9.47
CA LEU A 339 5.78 15.97 -8.87
C LEU A 339 4.84 16.47 -9.99
N VAL A 340 3.86 15.63 -10.32
CA VAL A 340 2.72 15.97 -11.18
C VAL A 340 1.55 16.42 -10.30
N GLU A 341 0.74 17.37 -10.76
CA GLU A 341 -0.58 17.68 -10.22
C GLU A 341 -1.57 17.81 -11.38
N SER A 342 -2.68 17.08 -11.32
CA SER A 342 -3.70 17.08 -12.39
C SER A 342 -4.66 18.26 -12.19
N LEU A 343 -4.68 19.18 -13.17
CA LEU A 343 -5.60 20.32 -13.21
C LEU A 343 -6.87 19.94 -13.98
N GLN A 344 -8.04 20.27 -13.43
CA GLN A 344 -9.33 20.02 -14.09
C GLN A 344 -9.59 21.00 -15.23
N ILE A 345 -9.18 20.63 -16.44
CA ILE A 345 -9.54 21.35 -17.68
C ILE A 345 -10.94 20.86 -18.12
N HIS A 346 -11.89 21.78 -18.14
CA HIS A 346 -13.26 21.53 -18.61
C HIS A 346 -13.42 21.93 -20.08
N ILE A 347 -14.22 21.16 -20.82
CA ILE A 347 -14.74 21.56 -22.14
C ILE A 347 -15.83 22.63 -21.90
N PRO A 348 -16.02 23.63 -22.77
CA PRO A 348 -17.13 24.58 -22.67
C PRO A 348 -18.47 23.88 -22.39
N PHE A 349 -19.23 24.43 -21.44
CA PHE A 349 -20.50 23.89 -20.93
C PHE A 349 -20.44 22.54 -20.17
N HIS A 350 -19.28 21.87 -20.10
CA HIS A 350 -19.06 20.68 -19.28
C HIS A 350 -18.37 21.00 -17.93
N HIS A 351 -18.67 22.16 -17.34
CA HIS A 351 -18.23 22.48 -15.98
C HIS A 351 -18.89 21.54 -14.97
N THR A 352 -18.12 21.04 -14.01
CA THR A 352 -18.68 20.40 -12.81
C THR A 352 -19.12 21.51 -11.86
N ILE A 353 -20.42 21.73 -11.74
CA ILE A 353 -20.97 22.68 -10.77
C ILE A 353 -21.07 22.00 -9.40
N VAL A 354 -20.89 22.78 -8.33
CA VAL A 354 -21.19 22.38 -6.96
C VAL A 354 -22.20 23.31 -6.31
N PHE A 355 -23.12 22.74 -5.53
CA PHE A 355 -24.08 23.49 -4.72
C PHE A 355 -24.46 22.72 -3.45
N SER A 356 -25.08 23.40 -2.50
CA SER A 356 -25.65 22.77 -1.30
C SER A 356 -26.95 22.05 -1.68
N SER A 357 -27.16 20.84 -1.16
CA SER A 357 -28.38 20.03 -1.37
C SER A 357 -29.68 20.74 -0.98
N ASN A 358 -29.59 21.77 -0.15
CA ASN A 358 -30.70 22.65 0.28
C ASN A 358 -31.05 23.77 -0.72
N LYS A 359 -30.27 23.96 -1.81
CA LYS A 359 -30.56 24.93 -2.87
C LYS A 359 -31.34 24.27 -4.02
N SER A 360 -32.24 25.01 -4.64
CA SER A 360 -32.87 24.59 -5.90
C SER A 360 -31.86 24.70 -7.05
N LEU A 361 -31.94 23.78 -8.02
CA LEU A 361 -31.10 23.82 -9.22
C LEU A 361 -31.24 25.15 -10.01
N GLN A 362 -32.41 25.77 -9.98
CA GLN A 362 -32.66 27.10 -10.57
C GLN A 362 -31.96 28.27 -9.84
N SER A 363 -31.37 28.05 -8.65
CA SER A 363 -30.63 29.08 -7.89
C SER A 363 -29.10 28.94 -8.01
N VAL A 364 -28.66 28.13 -8.98
CA VAL A 364 -27.30 27.62 -9.16
C VAL A 364 -26.85 27.71 -10.64
N LEU A 365 -27.81 27.68 -11.56
CA LEU A 365 -27.66 28.01 -12.98
C LEU A 365 -27.72 29.54 -13.20
#